data_AF-A0A1F5AMJ0-F1
#
_entry.id   AF-A0A1F5AMJ0-F1
#
_cell.length_a   1.000
_cell.length_b   1.000
_cell.length_c   1.000
_cell.angle_alpha   90.00
_cell.angle_beta   90.00
_cell.angle_gamma   90.00
#
_symmetry.space_group_name_H-M   'P 1'
#
loop_
_entity.id
_entity.type
_entity.pdbx_description
1 polymer ?
#
loop_
_entity_poly.entity_id
_entity_poly.type
_entity_poly.pdbx_seq_one_letter_code
_entity_poly.pdbx_strand_id
1 'polypeptide(L)'
;MAMAPILRADWKSELLSRLGRTPDYRAAYEYLVEESKKLEAEDKQTAGVLLPFLAGKLGDAVRERDLAADYFETYRDNDPDFGFLDEYTLRDFLAFWFRWKRSYPLVYDLNLLSYSKGPATGLPAAVEVGLELLNDAYYRISLGPYILEGGHWPAGFHILTIPLNDLFERSDTYDFILDLRAGAIVVRKPVRVRIDIADMVAGTAPSPRDTFFPRSGTPAKTIQEGELSLYVDGKLVLRSRKIAAKPSSFTFPLGGPLMPGQKPYMPPPKTDPMASGVNILDAIALAYKAIKDLVAKKPPKPSLPSYQKVSSLSFAYSRTTAEGLAVSARASIGLVLSRAVVLKE
;
A
#
# COMPACT_ATOMS: atom_id res chain seq x y z
N MET A 1 7.53 -9.37 -52.07
CA MET A 1 8.86 -8.80 -52.38
C MET A 1 9.40 -8.18 -51.10
N ALA A 2 10.42 -8.81 -50.52
CA ALA A 2 11.11 -8.32 -49.34
C ALA A 2 12.03 -7.16 -49.75
N MET A 3 11.90 -6.00 -49.10
CA MET A 3 12.90 -4.95 -49.18
C MET A 3 13.93 -5.17 -48.08
N ALA A 4 15.19 -5.21 -48.50
CA ALA A 4 16.37 -5.43 -47.68
C ALA A 4 16.51 -4.40 -46.55
N PRO A 5 17.08 -4.78 -45.39
CA PRO A 5 17.51 -3.82 -44.38
C PRO A 5 18.70 -3.06 -44.95
N ILE A 6 18.50 -1.78 -45.20
CA ILE A 6 19.54 -0.84 -45.59
C ILE A 6 20.52 -0.73 -44.41
N LEU A 7 21.75 -1.21 -44.60
CA LEU A 7 23.03 -0.84 -43.98
C LEU A 7 22.97 0.32 -42.96
N ARG A 8 22.40 0.11 -41.77
CA ARG A 8 22.90 0.74 -40.55
C ARG A 8 24.12 -0.08 -40.16
N ALA A 9 25.26 0.57 -39.87
CA ALA A 9 26.33 -0.09 -39.14
C ALA A 9 25.69 -0.70 -37.89
N ASP A 10 25.75 -2.02 -37.75
CA ASP A 10 25.15 -2.73 -36.64
C ASP A 10 25.83 -2.26 -35.35
N TRP A 11 25.13 -1.41 -34.59
CA TRP A 11 25.68 -0.78 -33.39
C TRP A 11 26.17 -1.81 -32.37
N LYS A 12 25.61 -3.02 -32.41
CA LYS A 12 26.02 -4.18 -31.61
C LYS A 12 27.44 -4.63 -31.98
N SER A 13 27.71 -4.77 -33.27
CA SER A 13 29.04 -5.11 -33.81
C SER A 13 30.08 -4.03 -33.47
N GLU A 14 29.69 -2.76 -33.58
CA GLU A 14 30.55 -1.61 -33.30
C GLU A 14 30.80 -1.45 -31.78
N LEU A 15 29.82 -1.72 -30.92
CA LEU A 15 30.03 -1.79 -29.48
C LEU A 15 30.95 -2.96 -29.12
N LEU A 16 30.76 -4.13 -29.72
CA LEU A 16 31.56 -5.32 -29.47
C LEU A 16 33.02 -5.14 -29.87
N SER A 17 33.30 -4.41 -30.95
CA SER A 17 34.68 -4.11 -31.37
C SER A 17 35.47 -3.34 -30.29
N ARG A 18 34.79 -2.54 -29.47
CA ARG A 18 35.36 -1.82 -28.32
C ARG A 18 35.46 -2.67 -27.05
N LEU A 19 34.57 -3.66 -26.90
CA LEU A 19 34.49 -4.53 -25.73
C LEU A 19 35.26 -5.85 -25.85
N GLY A 20 35.90 -6.11 -27.00
CA GLY A 20 36.64 -7.36 -27.26
C GLY A 20 37.82 -7.62 -26.32
N ARG A 21 38.84 -8.35 -26.79
CA ARG A 21 39.92 -8.89 -25.92
C ARG A 21 40.64 -7.87 -25.03
N THR A 22 40.74 -6.62 -25.47
CA THR A 22 41.27 -5.50 -24.68
C THR A 22 40.19 -4.43 -24.60
N PRO A 23 39.28 -4.50 -23.60
CA PRO A 23 38.09 -3.67 -23.59
C PRO A 23 38.45 -2.20 -23.30
N ASP A 24 38.02 -1.31 -24.18
CA ASP A 24 38.00 0.13 -23.93
C ASP A 24 36.60 0.54 -23.45
N TYR A 25 36.38 0.40 -22.14
CA TYR A 25 35.10 0.73 -21.52
C TYR A 25 34.73 2.21 -21.66
N ARG A 26 35.72 3.11 -21.82
CA ARG A 26 35.47 4.55 -21.96
C ARG A 26 34.94 4.85 -23.35
N ALA A 27 35.63 4.37 -24.38
CA ALA A 27 35.18 4.52 -25.76
C ALA A 27 33.83 3.82 -25.99
N ALA A 28 33.62 2.64 -25.39
CA ALA A 28 32.34 1.93 -25.46
C ALA A 28 31.20 2.73 -24.83
N TYR A 29 31.44 3.34 -23.66
CA TYR A 29 30.46 4.17 -22.98
C TYR A 29 30.08 5.41 -23.80
N GLU A 30 31.08 6.17 -24.27
CA GLU A 30 30.87 7.39 -25.06
C GLU A 30 30.12 7.09 -26.38
N TYR A 31 30.49 6.00 -27.06
CA TYR A 31 29.79 5.53 -28.24
C TYR A 31 28.32 5.20 -27.94
N LEU A 32 28.06 4.40 -26.90
CA LEU A 32 26.72 3.94 -26.59
C LEU A 32 25.80 5.09 -26.13
N VAL A 33 26.32 6.10 -25.43
CA VAL A 33 25.57 7.30 -25.05
C VAL A 33 25.05 8.05 -26.27
N GLU A 34 25.88 8.24 -27.29
CA GLU A 34 25.47 8.94 -28.51
C GLU A 34 24.58 8.07 -29.40
N GLU A 35 24.85 6.78 -29.47
CA GLU A 35 24.08 5.89 -30.32
C GLU A 35 22.70 5.59 -29.75
N SER A 36 22.56 5.43 -28.43
CA SER A 36 21.28 5.18 -27.74
C SER A 36 20.20 6.23 -28.03
N LYS A 37 20.57 7.45 -28.41
CA LYS A 37 19.64 8.52 -28.81
C LYS A 37 18.95 8.24 -30.14
N LYS A 38 19.53 7.37 -30.98
CA LYS A 38 19.09 7.06 -32.35
C LYS A 38 18.46 5.67 -32.48
N LEU A 39 18.51 4.86 -31.41
CA LEU A 39 18.01 3.49 -31.39
C LEU A 39 16.49 3.44 -31.24
N GLU A 40 15.89 2.42 -31.86
CA GLU A 40 14.48 2.07 -31.69
C GLU A 40 14.23 1.43 -30.31
N ALA A 41 12.96 1.26 -29.92
CA ALA A 41 12.58 0.90 -28.56
C ALA A 41 13.27 -0.34 -27.97
N GLU A 42 13.42 -1.42 -28.75
CA GLU A 42 14.02 -2.68 -28.32
C GLU A 42 15.55 -2.55 -28.15
N ASP A 43 16.24 -2.02 -29.17
CA ASP A 43 17.68 -1.77 -29.08
C ASP A 43 18.02 -0.73 -28.01
N LYS A 44 17.12 0.23 -27.77
CA LYS A 44 17.26 1.23 -26.70
C LYS A 44 17.17 0.60 -25.32
N GLN A 45 16.35 -0.43 -25.12
CA GLN A 45 16.34 -1.21 -23.88
C GLN A 45 17.69 -1.91 -23.67
N THR A 46 18.21 -2.59 -24.69
CA THR A 46 19.50 -3.28 -24.61
C THR A 46 20.65 -2.31 -24.35
N ALA A 47 20.70 -1.17 -25.05
CA ALA A 47 21.66 -0.11 -24.76
C ALA A 47 21.50 0.46 -23.34
N GLY A 48 20.25 0.62 -22.89
CA GLY A 48 19.91 1.15 -21.58
C GLY A 48 20.47 0.34 -20.41
N VAL A 49 20.51 -1.00 -20.52
CA VAL A 49 21.10 -1.85 -19.46
C VAL A 49 22.62 -1.96 -19.54
N LEU A 50 23.21 -1.74 -20.73
CA LEU A 50 24.66 -1.77 -20.92
C LEU A 50 25.35 -0.49 -20.44
N LEU A 51 24.67 0.66 -20.52
CA LEU A 51 25.19 1.92 -20.00
C LEU A 51 25.57 1.89 -18.51
N PRO A 52 24.73 1.40 -17.56
CA PRO A 52 25.15 1.28 -16.17
C PRO A 52 26.27 0.25 -15.98
N PHE A 53 26.29 -0.86 -16.73
CA PHE A 53 27.40 -1.81 -16.71
C PHE A 53 28.74 -1.14 -17.06
N LEU A 54 28.77 -0.36 -18.13
CA LEU A 54 29.97 0.36 -18.56
C LEU A 54 30.38 1.44 -17.55
N ALA A 55 29.42 2.17 -16.95
CA ALA A 55 29.69 3.12 -15.88
C ALA A 55 30.35 2.45 -14.66
N GLY A 56 29.85 1.26 -14.28
CA GLY A 56 30.45 0.45 -13.22
C GLY A 56 31.88 0.00 -13.54
N LYS A 57 32.15 -0.41 -14.79
CA LYS A 57 33.52 -0.76 -15.25
C LYS A 57 34.48 0.43 -15.25
N LEU A 58 33.96 1.66 -15.38
CA LEU A 58 34.73 2.91 -15.26
C LEU A 58 34.92 3.36 -13.81
N GLY A 59 34.34 2.67 -12.83
CA GLY A 59 34.40 3.03 -11.40
C GLY A 59 33.43 4.15 -10.99
N ASP A 60 32.50 4.55 -11.85
CA ASP A 60 31.50 5.58 -11.56
C ASP A 60 30.25 4.96 -10.93
N ALA A 61 30.33 4.66 -9.63
CA ALA A 61 29.26 4.01 -8.88
C ALA A 61 27.97 4.86 -8.78
N VAL A 62 28.09 6.20 -8.82
CA VAL A 62 26.93 7.10 -8.78
C VAL A 62 26.16 6.99 -10.08
N ARG A 63 26.86 7.08 -11.21
CA ARG A 63 26.25 6.98 -12.53
C ARG A 63 25.70 5.59 -12.81
N GLU A 64 26.43 4.54 -12.40
CA GLU A 64 25.93 3.16 -12.46
C GLU A 64 24.55 3.06 -11.79
N ARG A 65 24.43 3.58 -10.56
CA ARG A 65 23.20 3.52 -9.77
C ARG A 65 22.06 4.30 -10.42
N ASP A 66 22.33 5.53 -10.85
CA ASP A 66 21.31 6.39 -11.46
C ASP A 66 20.76 5.78 -12.77
N LEU A 67 21.65 5.26 -13.62
CA LEU A 67 21.28 4.60 -14.88
C LEU A 67 20.57 3.27 -14.66
N ALA A 68 21.03 2.46 -13.69
CA ALA A 68 20.37 1.19 -13.36
C ALA A 68 18.95 1.42 -12.83
N ALA A 69 18.75 2.42 -11.98
CA ALA A 69 17.43 2.78 -11.47
C ALA A 69 16.49 3.23 -12.59
N ASP A 70 16.96 4.09 -13.49
CA ASP A 70 16.18 4.54 -14.64
C ASP A 70 15.79 3.36 -15.55
N TYR A 71 16.69 2.38 -15.71
CA TYR A 71 16.41 1.15 -16.42
C TYR A 71 15.26 0.36 -15.77
N PHE A 72 15.34 0.07 -14.47
CA PHE A 72 14.30 -0.69 -13.76
C PHE A 72 12.95 0.02 -13.77
N GLU A 73 12.92 1.33 -13.57
CA GLU A 73 11.66 2.10 -13.59
C GLU A 73 11.05 2.22 -14.99
N THR A 74 11.86 2.23 -16.04
CA THR A 74 11.40 2.35 -17.43
C THR A 74 11.03 1.00 -18.03
N TYR A 75 11.87 -0.01 -17.87
CA TYR A 75 11.76 -1.30 -18.56
C TYR A 75 11.29 -2.45 -17.67
N ARG A 76 11.02 -2.19 -16.39
CA ARG A 76 10.24 -3.10 -15.54
C ARG A 76 10.88 -4.50 -15.37
N ASP A 77 12.22 -4.60 -15.35
CA ASP A 77 12.99 -5.85 -15.27
C ASP A 77 12.89 -6.77 -16.51
N ASN A 78 12.35 -6.27 -17.62
CA ASN A 78 12.33 -7.04 -18.86
C ASN A 78 13.76 -7.37 -19.29
N ASP A 79 14.04 -8.65 -19.55
CA ASP A 79 15.35 -9.08 -20.02
C ASP A 79 15.57 -8.65 -21.48
N PRO A 80 16.63 -7.86 -21.78
CA PRO A 80 16.99 -7.55 -23.14
C PRO A 80 17.79 -8.68 -23.80
N ASP A 81 17.93 -8.61 -25.11
CA ASP A 81 18.73 -9.55 -25.89
C ASP A 81 20.24 -9.25 -25.76
N PHE A 82 20.97 -10.24 -25.24
CA PHE A 82 22.43 -10.19 -25.04
C PHE A 82 23.21 -11.08 -26.02
N GLY A 83 22.54 -11.71 -27.00
CA GLY A 83 23.14 -12.71 -27.89
C GLY A 83 24.31 -12.19 -28.75
N PHE A 84 24.49 -10.88 -28.84
CA PHE A 84 25.58 -10.25 -29.59
C PHE A 84 26.87 -10.04 -28.78
N LEU A 85 26.83 -10.19 -27.45
CA LEU A 85 28.02 -10.08 -26.60
C LEU A 85 28.89 -11.32 -26.75
N ASP A 86 30.21 -11.15 -26.72
CA ASP A 86 31.14 -12.28 -26.66
C ASP A 86 31.14 -12.93 -25.27
N GLU A 87 31.61 -14.17 -25.17
CA GLU A 87 31.51 -14.99 -23.96
C GLU A 87 32.10 -14.30 -22.71
N TYR A 88 33.23 -13.61 -22.86
CA TYR A 88 33.88 -12.90 -21.75
C TYR A 88 33.05 -11.72 -21.26
N THR A 89 32.60 -10.86 -22.17
CA THR A 89 31.76 -9.70 -21.82
C THR A 89 30.42 -10.15 -21.27
N LEU A 90 29.80 -11.17 -21.86
CA LEU A 90 28.52 -11.70 -21.43
C LEU A 90 28.60 -12.23 -20.00
N ARG A 91 29.62 -13.00 -19.65
CA ARG A 91 29.80 -13.55 -18.29
C ARG A 91 29.90 -12.43 -17.25
N ASP A 92 30.73 -11.43 -17.52
CA ASP A 92 30.93 -10.28 -16.64
C ASP A 92 29.66 -9.43 -16.51
N PHE A 93 28.97 -9.21 -17.63
CA PHE A 93 27.70 -8.50 -17.67
C PHE A 93 26.62 -9.23 -16.87
N LEU A 94 26.49 -10.56 -17.01
CA LEU A 94 25.51 -11.34 -16.27
C LEU A 94 25.73 -11.25 -14.76
N ALA A 95 26.99 -11.29 -14.30
CA ALA A 95 27.29 -11.10 -12.87
C ALA A 95 26.84 -9.72 -12.35
N PHE A 96 27.07 -8.68 -13.15
CA PHE A 96 26.55 -7.33 -12.89
C PHE A 96 25.01 -7.30 -12.87
N TRP A 97 24.37 -7.91 -13.86
CA TRP A 97 22.91 -7.89 -14.03
C TRP A 97 22.20 -8.62 -12.89
N PHE A 98 22.67 -9.82 -12.52
CA PHE A 98 22.11 -10.58 -11.41
C PHE A 98 22.20 -9.85 -10.07
N ARG A 99 23.29 -9.11 -9.83
CA ARG A 99 23.41 -8.28 -8.62
C ARG A 99 22.29 -7.25 -8.53
N TRP A 100 22.03 -6.56 -9.63
CA TRP A 100 20.99 -5.54 -9.71
C TRP A 100 19.58 -6.14 -9.63
N LYS A 101 19.30 -7.20 -10.41
CA LYS A 101 18.01 -7.92 -10.36
C LYS A 101 17.63 -8.38 -8.97
N ARG A 102 18.60 -8.84 -8.17
CA ARG A 102 18.36 -9.34 -6.81
C ARG A 102 18.20 -8.22 -5.76
N SER A 103 18.76 -7.03 -6.03
CA SER A 103 18.89 -5.99 -5.00
C SER A 103 17.94 -4.82 -5.20
N TYR A 104 17.45 -4.57 -6.42
CA TYR A 104 16.60 -3.41 -6.69
C TYR A 104 15.14 -3.68 -6.28
N PRO A 105 14.56 -2.95 -5.31
CA PRO A 105 13.21 -3.20 -4.80
C PRO A 105 12.15 -2.58 -5.74
N LEU A 106 12.02 -3.13 -6.94
CA LEU A 106 11.11 -2.62 -7.95
C LEU A 106 9.65 -2.85 -7.55
N VAL A 107 8.86 -1.77 -7.60
CA VAL A 107 7.41 -1.82 -7.37
C VAL A 107 6.66 -1.76 -8.69
N TYR A 108 5.82 -2.76 -8.90
CA TYR A 108 4.91 -2.91 -10.03
C TYR A 108 3.45 -2.79 -9.63
N ASP A 109 2.62 -2.64 -10.66
CA ASP A 109 1.16 -2.81 -10.59
C ASP A 109 0.48 -2.09 -9.43
N LEU A 110 0.90 -0.84 -9.22
CA LEU A 110 0.35 0.06 -8.20
C LEU A 110 -1.08 0.47 -8.59
N ASN A 111 -2.07 -0.09 -7.92
CA ASN A 111 -3.49 0.14 -8.22
C ASN A 111 -4.31 0.34 -6.95
N LEU A 112 -5.48 0.98 -7.10
CA LEU A 112 -6.48 1.03 -6.03
C LEU A 112 -7.22 -0.30 -5.97
N LEU A 113 -7.59 -0.72 -4.76
CA LEU A 113 -8.38 -1.92 -4.55
C LEU A 113 -9.84 -1.56 -4.30
N SER A 114 -10.72 -2.08 -5.16
CA SER A 114 -12.17 -1.98 -5.02
C SER A 114 -12.75 -3.27 -4.48
N TYR A 115 -13.63 -3.17 -3.49
CA TYR A 115 -14.31 -4.31 -2.88
C TYR A 115 -15.78 -4.34 -3.29
N SER A 116 -16.31 -5.54 -3.57
CA SER A 116 -17.71 -5.75 -3.96
C SER A 116 -18.71 -5.28 -2.89
N LYS A 117 -18.30 -5.27 -1.61
CA LYS A 117 -18.99 -4.59 -0.51
C LYS A 117 -18.36 -3.21 -0.30
N GLY A 118 -18.62 -2.28 -1.22
CA GLY A 118 -18.27 -0.87 -1.01
C GLY A 118 -19.00 -0.29 0.21
N PRO A 119 -18.51 0.82 0.80
CA PRO A 119 -19.21 1.48 1.89
C PRO A 119 -20.62 1.83 1.43
N ALA A 120 -21.62 1.29 2.12
CA ALA A 120 -23.03 1.40 1.75
C ALA A 120 -23.50 2.86 1.65
N THR A 121 -22.82 3.78 2.32
CA THR A 121 -23.01 5.23 2.30
C THR A 121 -21.78 5.93 2.89
N GLY A 122 -21.36 7.07 2.32
CA GLY A 122 -20.35 7.96 2.90
C GLY A 122 -18.92 7.79 2.37
N LEU A 123 -18.03 8.67 2.84
CA LEU A 123 -16.61 8.66 2.50
C LEU A 123 -15.86 7.56 3.25
N PRO A 124 -14.93 6.85 2.60
CA PRO A 124 -14.08 5.88 3.28
C PRO A 124 -13.06 6.58 4.19
N ALA A 125 -12.80 6.00 5.37
CA ALA A 125 -11.75 6.49 6.28
C ALA A 125 -10.33 6.21 5.75
N ALA A 126 -10.18 5.19 4.91
CA ALA A 126 -8.93 4.82 4.29
C ALA A 126 -9.18 4.14 2.94
N VAL A 127 -8.17 4.16 2.07
CA VAL A 127 -8.18 3.44 0.81
C VAL A 127 -6.99 2.52 0.74
N GLU A 128 -7.22 1.35 0.15
CA GLU A 128 -6.21 0.32 0.01
C GLU A 128 -5.58 0.39 -1.39
N VAL A 129 -4.26 0.47 -1.42
CA VAL A 129 -3.43 0.46 -2.63
C VAL A 129 -2.73 -0.89 -2.69
N GLY A 130 -3.03 -1.66 -3.73
CA GLY A 130 -2.30 -2.88 -4.04
C GLY A 130 -1.04 -2.57 -4.81
N LEU A 131 0.05 -3.24 -4.47
CA LEU A 131 1.33 -3.14 -5.18
C LEU A 131 2.03 -4.50 -5.20
N GLU A 132 2.85 -4.73 -6.21
CA GLU A 132 3.67 -5.95 -6.31
C GLU A 132 5.15 -5.57 -6.23
N LEU A 133 5.88 -6.27 -5.38
CA LEU A 133 7.27 -6.00 -5.08
C LEU A 133 8.15 -7.14 -5.61
N LEU A 134 9.15 -6.81 -6.44
CA LEU A 134 10.03 -7.81 -7.05
C LEU A 134 10.90 -8.55 -6.02
N ASN A 135 11.53 -7.78 -5.13
CA ASN A 135 12.50 -8.25 -4.15
C ASN A 135 12.06 -7.80 -2.76
N ASP A 136 12.43 -8.56 -1.73
CA ASP A 136 12.15 -8.19 -0.36
C ASP A 136 12.78 -6.83 0.00
N ALA A 137 12.03 -6.03 0.77
CA ALA A 137 12.48 -4.71 1.17
C ALA A 137 11.89 -4.30 2.52
N TYR A 138 12.66 -3.54 3.28
CA TYR A 138 12.11 -2.74 4.37
C TYR A 138 11.41 -1.53 3.77
N TYR A 139 10.21 -1.22 4.24
CA TYR A 139 9.44 -0.08 3.76
C TYR A 139 9.19 0.92 4.88
N ARG A 140 9.06 2.19 4.48
CA ARG A 140 8.56 3.28 5.29
C ARG A 140 7.66 4.14 4.43
N ILE A 141 6.41 4.33 4.84
CA ILE A 141 5.51 5.30 4.23
C ILE A 141 5.39 6.55 5.10
N SER A 142 5.44 7.70 4.45
CA SER A 142 5.33 9.00 5.10
C SER A 142 4.44 9.96 4.31
N LEU A 143 3.81 10.89 5.03
CA LEU A 143 3.07 12.02 4.49
C LEU A 143 3.75 13.30 4.99
N GLY A 144 4.50 13.97 4.11
CA GLY A 144 5.37 15.07 4.50
C GLY A 144 6.38 14.65 5.58
N PRO A 145 6.42 15.30 6.77
CA PRO A 145 7.34 14.94 7.84
C PRO A 145 6.86 13.75 8.70
N TYR A 146 5.62 13.28 8.53
CA TYR A 146 5.01 12.28 9.41
C TYR A 146 5.16 10.87 8.83
N ILE A 147 5.70 9.95 9.64
CA ILE A 147 5.77 8.53 9.30
C ILE A 147 4.44 7.89 9.67
N LEU A 148 3.79 7.25 8.69
CA LEU A 148 2.51 6.59 8.89
C LEU A 148 2.72 5.14 9.33
N GLU A 149 3.59 4.44 8.61
CA GLU A 149 3.83 3.00 8.79
C GLU A 149 5.23 2.64 8.31
N GLY A 150 5.79 1.57 8.86
CA GLY A 150 7.01 0.96 8.36
C GLY A 150 7.13 -0.49 8.82
N GLY A 151 7.87 -1.27 8.06
CA GLY A 151 7.98 -2.70 8.30
C GLY A 151 8.86 -3.39 7.27
N HIS A 152 8.63 -4.69 7.10
CA HIS A 152 9.33 -5.52 6.13
C HIS A 152 8.31 -6.21 5.23
N TRP A 153 8.49 -6.09 3.91
CA TRP A 153 7.71 -6.79 2.91
C TRP A 153 8.58 -7.82 2.19
N PRO A 154 8.21 -9.12 2.22
CA PRO A 154 8.83 -10.10 1.33
C PRO A 154 8.49 -9.79 -0.14
N ALA A 155 9.17 -10.43 -1.10
CA ALA A 155 8.75 -10.34 -2.51
C ALA A 155 7.28 -10.80 -2.68
N GLY A 156 6.55 -10.16 -3.60
CA GLY A 156 5.17 -10.46 -3.93
C GLY A 156 4.19 -9.29 -3.72
N PHE A 157 2.89 -9.62 -3.64
CA PHE A 157 1.82 -8.64 -3.56
C PHE A 157 1.57 -8.16 -2.12
N HIS A 158 1.48 -6.84 -1.96
CA HIS A 158 1.21 -6.17 -0.69
C HIS A 158 0.09 -5.15 -0.82
N ILE A 159 -0.58 -4.89 0.29
CA ILE A 159 -1.64 -3.91 0.40
C ILE A 159 -1.16 -2.82 1.35
N LEU A 160 -1.17 -1.59 0.87
CA LEU A 160 -0.86 -0.39 1.61
C LEU A 160 -2.18 0.35 1.94
N THR A 161 -2.43 0.60 3.21
CA THR A 161 -3.62 1.31 3.66
C THR A 161 -3.31 2.80 3.84
N ILE A 162 -3.88 3.65 2.99
CA ILE A 162 -3.70 5.10 3.04
C ILE A 162 -4.88 5.71 3.80
N PRO A 163 -4.67 6.36 4.96
CA PRO A 163 -5.73 7.07 5.65
C PRO A 163 -6.15 8.30 4.84
N LEU A 164 -7.46 8.52 4.71
CA LEU A 164 -8.04 9.63 3.94
C LEU A 164 -8.73 10.68 4.82
N ASN A 165 -8.61 10.56 6.15
CA ASN A 165 -9.18 11.50 7.09
C ASN A 165 -8.75 12.93 6.71
N ASP A 166 -9.73 13.83 6.61
CA ASP A 166 -9.57 15.25 6.29
C ASP A 166 -9.07 15.57 4.86
N LEU A 167 -8.85 14.57 4.00
CA LEU A 167 -8.39 14.81 2.62
C LEU A 167 -9.49 15.26 1.65
N PHE A 168 -10.76 15.13 2.04
CA PHE A 168 -11.94 15.46 1.21
C PHE A 168 -12.48 16.88 1.40
N GLU A 169 -11.75 17.78 2.06
CA GLU A 169 -12.18 19.18 2.21
C GLU A 169 -12.19 19.91 0.85
N ARG A 170 -11.14 19.69 0.06
CA ARG A 170 -10.92 20.30 -1.26
C ARG A 170 -10.32 19.29 -2.23
N SER A 171 -10.53 19.53 -3.53
CA SER A 171 -9.81 18.81 -4.58
C SER A 171 -8.32 19.14 -4.47
N ASP A 172 -7.48 18.12 -4.26
CA ASP A 172 -6.04 18.30 -4.11
C ASP A 172 -5.28 17.02 -4.48
N THR A 173 -3.96 17.14 -4.58
CA THR A 173 -3.05 15.99 -4.76
C THR A 173 -2.16 15.84 -3.54
N TYR A 174 -2.24 14.69 -2.90
CA TYR A 174 -1.47 14.36 -1.71
C TYR A 174 -0.30 13.44 -2.06
N ASP A 175 0.91 13.89 -1.73
CA ASP A 175 2.16 13.18 -2.01
C ASP A 175 2.56 12.31 -0.81
N PHE A 176 2.26 11.02 -0.90
CA PHE A 176 2.82 10.02 0.02
C PHE A 176 4.18 9.58 -0.47
N ILE A 177 5.13 9.38 0.43
CA ILE A 177 6.49 8.96 0.11
C ILE A 177 6.68 7.54 0.63
N LEU A 178 6.88 6.60 -0.30
CA LEU A 178 7.24 5.21 -0.02
C LEU A 178 8.76 5.06 -0.18
N ASP A 179 9.48 4.94 0.93
CA ASP A 179 10.90 4.61 0.95
C ASP A 179 11.05 3.09 1.09
N LEU A 180 11.79 2.47 0.17
CA LEU A 180 12.09 1.04 0.13
C LEU A 180 13.58 0.83 0.26
N ARG A 181 13.99 0.00 1.21
CA ARG A 181 15.40 -0.35 1.43
C ARG A 181 15.61 -1.84 1.21
N ALA A 182 16.45 -2.17 0.24
CA ALA A 182 16.94 -3.51 -0.03
C ALA A 182 18.47 -3.50 0.00
N GLY A 183 19.05 -4.09 1.05
CA GLY A 183 20.49 -4.03 1.30
C GLY A 183 21.01 -2.58 1.41
N ALA A 184 21.89 -2.21 0.48
CA ALA A 184 22.51 -0.87 0.39
C ALA A 184 21.75 0.10 -0.55
N ILE A 185 20.66 -0.36 -1.19
CA ILE A 185 19.87 0.47 -2.10
C ILE A 185 18.65 0.98 -1.34
N VAL A 186 18.46 2.30 -1.35
CA VAL A 186 17.25 2.96 -0.84
C VAL A 186 16.55 3.65 -2.00
N VAL A 187 15.36 3.18 -2.35
CA VAL A 187 14.51 3.71 -3.41
C VAL A 187 13.37 4.50 -2.80
N ARG A 188 13.26 5.78 -3.16
CA ARG A 188 12.15 6.66 -2.79
C ARG A 188 11.14 6.73 -3.93
N LYS A 189 9.92 6.24 -3.71
CA LYS A 189 8.84 6.27 -4.67
C LYS A 189 7.68 7.16 -4.18
N PRO A 190 7.36 8.26 -4.87
CA PRO A 190 6.16 9.03 -4.56
C PRO A 190 4.90 8.26 -4.97
N VAL A 191 3.94 8.14 -4.06
CA VAL A 191 2.59 7.64 -4.29
C VAL A 191 1.65 8.83 -4.20
N ARG A 192 1.31 9.39 -5.37
CA ARG A 192 0.48 10.58 -5.45
C ARG A 192 -0.99 10.19 -5.51
N VAL A 193 -1.75 10.59 -4.49
CA VAL A 193 -3.20 10.35 -4.42
C VAL A 193 -3.90 11.64 -4.82
N ARG A 194 -4.58 11.62 -5.96
CA ARG A 194 -5.39 12.74 -6.44
C ARG A 194 -6.82 12.56 -5.99
N ILE A 195 -7.37 13.60 -5.37
CA ILE A 195 -8.78 13.67 -4.98
C ILE A 195 -9.43 14.79 -5.79
N ASP A 196 -10.41 14.44 -6.59
CA ASP A 196 -11.24 15.40 -7.32
C ASP A 196 -12.67 15.37 -6.74
N ILE A 197 -13.18 16.53 -6.34
CA ILE A 197 -14.53 16.69 -5.80
C ILE A 197 -15.35 17.48 -6.82
N ALA A 198 -16.47 16.90 -7.22
CA ALA A 198 -17.46 17.54 -8.07
C ALA A 198 -18.79 17.69 -7.30
N ASP A 199 -19.23 18.92 -7.12
CA ASP A 199 -20.56 19.20 -6.58
C ASP A 199 -21.61 18.83 -7.63
N MET A 200 -22.51 17.93 -7.27
CA MET A 200 -23.65 17.59 -8.10
C MET A 200 -24.76 18.60 -7.79
N VAL A 201 -25.01 19.50 -8.73
CA VAL A 201 -26.20 20.35 -8.69
C VAL A 201 -27.40 19.40 -8.64
N ALA A 202 -28.12 19.43 -7.53
CA ALA A 202 -29.40 18.73 -7.45
C ALA A 202 -30.26 19.28 -8.59
N GLY A 203 -30.54 18.45 -9.60
CA GLY A 203 -31.57 18.77 -10.58
C GLY A 203 -32.82 19.16 -9.80
N THR A 204 -33.38 20.31 -10.13
CA THR A 204 -34.53 20.94 -9.48
C THR A 204 -35.64 19.93 -9.24
N ALA A 205 -35.63 19.30 -8.07
CA ALA A 205 -36.79 18.62 -7.52
C ALA A 205 -37.73 19.74 -7.03
N PRO A 206 -39.02 19.71 -7.40
CA PRO A 206 -39.96 20.72 -6.95
C PRO A 206 -40.01 20.72 -5.42
N SER A 207 -39.67 21.87 -4.84
CA SER A 207 -39.79 22.14 -3.40
C SER A 207 -41.20 21.78 -2.91
N PRO A 208 -41.36 20.90 -1.91
CA PRO A 208 -42.63 20.84 -1.19
C PRO A 208 -42.80 22.16 -0.43
N ARG A 209 -43.95 22.81 -0.64
CA ARG A 209 -44.32 24.08 -0.03
C ARG A 209 -44.14 24.05 1.49
N ASP A 210 -43.44 25.05 2.00
CA ASP A 210 -43.30 25.37 3.42
C ASP A 210 -44.68 25.52 4.10
N THR A 211 -45.00 24.59 5.00
CA THR A 211 -45.95 24.84 6.08
C THR A 211 -45.16 25.35 7.29
N PHE A 212 -45.40 26.63 7.59
CA PHE A 212 -44.93 27.34 8.77
C PHE A 212 -45.23 26.57 10.06
N PHE A 213 -44.17 26.13 10.76
CA PHE A 213 -44.20 25.89 12.20
C PHE A 213 -42.97 26.57 12.82
N PRO A 214 -43.13 27.42 13.84
CA PRO A 214 -42.02 28.14 14.44
C PRO A 214 -41.14 27.21 15.29
N ARG A 215 -39.82 27.35 15.08
CA ARG A 215 -38.72 26.78 15.87
C ARG A 215 -38.83 27.19 17.34
N SER A 216 -38.98 26.21 18.23
CA SER A 216 -38.54 26.31 19.63
C SER A 216 -37.20 25.57 19.76
N GLY A 217 -36.14 26.35 19.97
CA GLY A 217 -34.78 25.83 20.15
C GLY A 217 -34.53 25.43 21.60
N THR A 218 -34.36 24.14 21.83
CA THR A 218 -33.56 23.59 22.93
C THR A 218 -32.61 22.55 22.33
N PRO A 219 -31.28 22.62 22.56
CA PRO A 219 -30.39 21.58 22.07
C PRO A 219 -30.37 20.43 23.09
N ALA A 220 -31.28 19.48 22.94
CA ALA A 220 -31.15 18.18 23.60
C ALA A 220 -30.32 17.26 22.70
N LYS A 221 -29.06 16.99 23.08
CA LYS A 221 -28.26 15.92 22.46
C LYS A 221 -29.04 14.61 22.59
N THR A 222 -29.46 14.04 21.46
CA THR A 222 -30.11 12.73 21.40
C THR A 222 -29.12 11.66 21.80
N ILE A 223 -29.43 10.94 22.88
CA ILE A 223 -28.72 9.71 23.27
C ILE A 223 -29.04 8.67 22.18
N GLN A 224 -28.02 8.20 21.45
CA GLN A 224 -28.21 7.08 20.52
C GLN A 224 -28.27 5.78 21.33
N GLU A 225 -29.48 5.21 21.44
CA GLU A 225 -29.68 3.87 21.96
C GLU A 225 -29.51 2.86 20.81
N GLY A 226 -28.50 2.00 20.92
CA GLY A 226 -28.32 0.87 20.02
C GLY A 226 -28.82 -0.41 20.68
N GLU A 227 -29.76 -1.11 20.03
CA GLU A 227 -30.20 -2.46 20.40
C GLU A 227 -29.63 -3.47 19.40
N LEU A 228 -28.86 -4.45 19.91
CA LEU A 228 -28.39 -5.58 19.12
C LEU A 228 -29.17 -6.82 19.53
N SER A 229 -29.96 -7.36 18.59
CA SER A 229 -30.76 -8.57 18.77
C SER A 229 -30.28 -9.64 17.79
N LEU A 230 -29.76 -10.74 18.32
CA LEU A 230 -29.24 -11.86 17.53
C LEU A 230 -30.23 -13.02 17.57
N TYR A 231 -30.69 -13.41 16.38
CA TYR A 231 -31.61 -14.53 16.18
C TYR A 231 -30.88 -15.68 15.50
N VAL A 232 -31.11 -16.91 15.99
CA VAL A 232 -30.68 -18.15 15.33
C VAL A 232 -31.90 -19.05 15.22
N ASP A 233 -32.20 -19.52 14.01
CA ASP A 233 -33.40 -20.33 13.68
C ASP A 233 -34.71 -19.72 14.20
N GLY A 234 -34.86 -18.40 14.06
CA GLY A 234 -36.05 -17.67 14.49
C GLY A 234 -36.22 -17.51 16.00
N LYS A 235 -35.26 -17.98 16.82
CA LYS A 235 -35.27 -17.80 18.28
C LYS A 235 -34.21 -16.76 18.68
N LEU A 236 -34.60 -15.80 19.52
CA LEU A 236 -33.71 -14.77 20.05
C LEU A 236 -32.72 -15.41 21.03
N VAL A 237 -31.44 -15.38 20.69
CA VAL A 237 -30.37 -16.00 21.49
C VAL A 237 -29.64 -14.95 22.34
N LEU A 238 -29.58 -13.70 21.88
CA LEU A 238 -28.91 -12.61 22.60
C LEU A 238 -29.61 -11.28 22.35
N ARG A 239 -29.88 -10.53 23.41
CA ARG A 239 -30.32 -9.14 23.36
C ARG A 239 -29.37 -8.30 24.19
N SER A 240 -28.67 -7.35 23.56
CA SER A 240 -27.77 -6.43 24.25
C SER A 240 -28.17 -4.99 23.95
N ARG A 241 -28.45 -4.23 25.01
CA ARG A 241 -28.81 -2.81 24.95
C ARG A 241 -27.66 -2.01 25.54
N LYS A 242 -27.01 -1.17 24.72
CA LYS A 242 -25.95 -0.28 25.21
C LYS A 242 -26.49 1.14 25.32
N ILE A 243 -26.65 1.59 26.56
CA ILE A 243 -26.94 3.00 26.87
C ILE A 243 -25.58 3.68 27.06
N ALA A 244 -25.26 4.65 26.20
CA ALA A 244 -24.04 5.44 26.37
C ALA A 244 -24.18 6.34 27.60
N ALA A 245 -23.66 5.88 28.75
CA ALA A 245 -23.53 6.72 29.93
C ALA A 245 -22.51 7.82 29.66
N LYS A 246 -22.88 9.06 30.00
CA LYS A 246 -22.02 10.25 30.03
C LYS A 246 -20.64 9.90 30.63
N PRO A 247 -19.50 10.29 30.02
CA PRO A 247 -18.21 10.00 30.62
C PRO A 247 -18.13 10.70 31.98
N SER A 248 -17.99 9.92 33.04
CA SER A 248 -17.68 10.43 34.38
C SER A 248 -16.28 11.06 34.33
N SER A 249 -16.14 12.22 34.97
CA SER A 249 -14.87 12.89 35.16
C SER A 249 -13.83 11.93 35.72
N PHE A 250 -12.72 11.80 34.98
CA PHE A 250 -11.55 11.04 35.35
C PHE A 250 -11.03 11.53 36.71
N THR A 251 -11.12 10.67 37.73
CA THR A 251 -10.58 10.97 39.07
C THR A 251 -9.57 9.88 39.41
N PHE A 252 -8.35 10.31 39.71
CA PHE A 252 -7.23 9.44 40.08
C PHE A 252 -7.55 8.80 41.45
N PRO A 253 -7.65 7.47 41.59
CA PRO A 253 -7.72 6.89 42.93
C PRO A 253 -6.30 6.90 43.50
N LEU A 254 -5.99 7.91 44.32
CA LEU A 254 -4.92 7.77 45.31
C LEU A 254 -5.32 6.60 46.21
N GLY A 255 -4.64 5.47 46.06
CA GLY A 255 -4.84 4.29 46.90
C GLY A 255 -4.69 4.70 48.36
N GLY A 256 -5.73 4.41 49.16
CA GLY A 256 -5.68 4.57 50.61
C GLY A 256 -4.52 3.78 51.23
N PRO A 257 -4.13 4.11 52.47
CA PRO A 257 -2.93 3.56 53.09
C PRO A 257 -3.04 2.03 53.20
N LEU A 258 -1.99 1.35 52.73
CA LEU A 258 -1.82 -0.09 52.86
C LEU A 258 -1.72 -0.46 54.36
N MET A 259 -2.47 -1.49 54.77
CA MET A 259 -2.31 -2.11 56.09
C MET A 259 -0.84 -2.57 56.27
N PRO A 260 -0.27 -2.52 57.49
CA PRO A 260 1.13 -2.86 57.72
C PRO A 260 1.41 -4.32 57.33
N GLY A 261 2.27 -4.52 56.32
CA GLY A 261 2.85 -5.84 56.00
C GLY A 261 2.69 -6.36 54.56
N GLN A 262 1.89 -5.73 53.68
CA GLN A 262 1.79 -6.16 52.28
C GLN A 262 2.82 -5.47 51.38
N LYS A 263 3.78 -6.24 50.85
CA LYS A 263 4.71 -5.79 49.80
C LYS A 263 4.07 -6.02 48.41
N PRO A 264 4.16 -5.08 47.44
CA PRO A 264 3.25 -5.05 46.28
C PRO A 264 3.60 -6.02 45.13
N TYR A 265 4.57 -6.91 45.27
CA TYR A 265 5.13 -7.69 44.15
C TYR A 265 5.45 -9.15 44.49
N MET A 266 4.66 -9.82 45.34
CA MET A 266 4.73 -11.29 45.43
C MET A 266 3.59 -11.96 44.66
N PRO A 267 3.89 -12.92 43.76
CA PRO A 267 2.86 -13.75 43.16
C PRO A 267 2.21 -14.64 44.24
N PRO A 268 0.91 -14.97 44.09
CA PRO A 268 0.21 -15.76 45.09
C PRO A 268 0.80 -17.17 45.20
N PRO A 269 0.84 -17.77 46.42
CA PRO A 269 1.41 -19.09 46.64
C PRO A 269 0.64 -20.17 45.88
N LYS A 270 1.39 -21.07 45.23
CA LYS A 270 0.91 -22.01 44.19
C LYS A 270 0.17 -23.26 44.69
N THR A 271 -0.20 -23.34 45.96
CA THR A 271 -0.81 -24.55 46.53
C THR A 271 -1.85 -24.17 47.56
N ASP A 272 -3.03 -23.81 47.08
CA ASP A 272 -4.23 -23.68 47.90
C ASP A 272 -5.21 -24.82 47.55
N PRO A 273 -5.41 -25.83 48.42
CA PRO A 273 -6.23 -27.00 48.11
C PRO A 273 -7.73 -26.70 47.96
N MET A 274 -8.19 -25.48 48.28
CA MET A 274 -9.57 -25.05 48.05
C MET A 274 -9.83 -24.49 46.63
N ALA A 275 -8.80 -24.32 45.80
CA ALA A 275 -8.94 -23.84 44.41
C ALA A 275 -9.15 -24.96 43.37
N SER A 276 -9.10 -26.22 43.79
CA SER A 276 -9.25 -27.41 42.91
C SER A 276 -10.67 -27.98 42.92
N GLY A 277 -11.67 -27.13 42.74
CA GLY A 277 -13.04 -27.55 42.43
C GLY A 277 -13.33 -27.29 40.94
N VAL A 278 -13.38 -28.35 40.12
CA VAL A 278 -13.80 -28.18 38.72
C VAL A 278 -15.30 -27.97 38.70
N ASN A 279 -15.74 -26.78 38.28
CA ASN A 279 -17.15 -26.45 38.21
C ASN A 279 -17.82 -27.31 37.12
N ILE A 280 -18.83 -28.09 37.49
CA ILE A 280 -19.52 -29.03 36.60
C ILE A 280 -20.12 -28.31 35.39
N LEU A 281 -20.47 -27.02 35.55
CA LEU A 281 -20.95 -26.18 34.45
C LEU A 281 -19.87 -25.86 33.41
N ASP A 282 -18.62 -25.65 33.84
CA ASP A 282 -17.48 -25.47 32.93
C ASP A 282 -17.11 -26.77 32.23
N ALA A 283 -17.24 -27.91 32.91
CA ALA A 283 -17.03 -29.22 32.31
C ALA A 283 -18.10 -29.54 31.25
N ILE A 284 -19.37 -29.18 31.49
CA ILE A 284 -20.46 -29.33 30.51
C ILE A 284 -20.29 -28.33 29.35
N ALA A 285 -19.85 -27.10 29.62
CA ALA A 285 -19.57 -26.11 28.58
C ALA A 285 -18.39 -26.55 27.68
N LEU A 286 -17.34 -27.12 28.26
CA LEU A 286 -16.22 -27.69 27.53
C LEU A 286 -16.62 -28.93 26.73
N ALA A 287 -17.46 -29.81 27.29
CA ALA A 287 -17.99 -30.97 26.56
C ALA A 287 -18.91 -30.56 25.41
N TYR A 288 -19.78 -29.57 25.61
CA TYR A 288 -20.63 -29.02 24.56
C TYR A 288 -19.82 -28.34 23.45
N LYS A 289 -18.76 -27.61 23.82
CA LYS A 289 -17.82 -27.00 22.87
C LYS A 289 -17.04 -28.07 22.10
N ALA A 290 -16.56 -29.12 22.76
CA ALA A 290 -15.86 -30.22 22.12
C ALA A 290 -16.76 -31.00 21.15
N ILE A 291 -18.02 -31.26 21.51
CA ILE A 291 -19.00 -31.90 20.62
C ILE A 291 -19.35 -31.00 19.44
N LYS A 292 -19.52 -29.70 19.68
CA LYS A 292 -19.78 -28.71 18.61
C LYS A 292 -18.59 -28.59 17.66
N ASP A 293 -17.36 -28.63 18.17
CA ASP A 293 -16.13 -28.60 17.36
C ASP A 293 -15.89 -29.92 16.61
N LEU A 294 -16.37 -31.06 17.14
CA LEU A 294 -16.31 -32.36 16.45
C LEU A 294 -17.34 -32.46 15.30
N VAL A 295 -18.50 -31.83 15.46
CA VAL A 295 -19.62 -31.84 14.50
C VAL A 295 -19.53 -30.69 13.48
N ALA A 296 -18.83 -29.61 13.81
CA ALA A 296 -18.52 -28.54 12.88
C ALA A 296 -17.53 -29.04 11.82
N LYS A 297 -18.08 -29.49 10.68
CA LYS A 297 -17.33 -29.58 9.42
C LYS A 297 -16.47 -28.33 9.29
N LYS A 298 -15.15 -28.51 9.09
CA LYS A 298 -14.14 -27.44 8.95
C LYS A 298 -14.82 -26.20 8.36
N PRO A 299 -14.80 -25.04 9.06
CA PRO A 299 -15.41 -23.84 8.52
C PRO A 299 -14.87 -23.66 7.09
N PRO A 300 -15.75 -23.38 6.11
CA PRO A 300 -15.28 -23.16 4.74
C PRO A 300 -14.15 -22.15 4.82
N LYS A 301 -13.01 -22.46 4.16
CA LYS A 301 -11.89 -21.52 4.09
C LYS A 301 -12.48 -20.15 3.76
N PRO A 302 -12.22 -19.12 4.58
CA PRO A 302 -12.76 -17.79 4.30
C PRO A 302 -12.43 -17.50 2.84
N SER A 303 -13.47 -17.29 2.03
CA SER A 303 -13.30 -16.94 0.63
C SER A 303 -12.36 -15.75 0.58
N LEU A 304 -11.32 -15.83 -0.24
CA LEU A 304 -10.41 -14.70 -0.44
C LEU A 304 -11.25 -13.45 -0.69
N PRO A 305 -10.95 -12.32 -0.02
CA PRO A 305 -11.67 -11.09 -0.27
C PRO A 305 -11.61 -10.80 -1.77
N SER A 306 -12.78 -10.72 -2.42
CA SER A 306 -12.85 -10.43 -3.85
C SER A 306 -12.57 -8.93 -4.02
N TYR A 307 -11.31 -8.59 -4.29
CA TYR A 307 -10.93 -7.25 -4.71
C TYR A 307 -10.74 -7.19 -6.21
N GLN A 308 -11.02 -6.03 -6.79
CA GLN A 308 -10.72 -5.69 -8.16
C GLN A 308 -9.70 -4.54 -8.18
N LYS A 309 -8.65 -4.67 -8.98
CA LYS A 309 -7.69 -3.60 -9.24
C LYS A 309 -8.36 -2.55 -10.13
N VAL A 310 -8.41 -1.31 -9.67
CA VAL A 310 -9.03 -0.18 -10.39
C VAL A 310 -8.09 1.02 -10.42
N SER A 311 -8.21 1.83 -11.47
CA SER A 311 -7.43 3.06 -11.62
C SER A 311 -8.04 4.25 -10.87
N SER A 312 -9.35 4.21 -10.61
CA SER A 312 -10.05 5.21 -9.82
C SER A 312 -11.17 4.63 -8.98
N LEU A 313 -11.39 5.22 -7.81
CA LEU A 313 -12.53 4.95 -6.93
C LEU A 313 -13.42 6.19 -6.89
N SER A 314 -14.74 5.99 -6.92
CA SER A 314 -15.72 7.09 -6.86
C SER A 314 -16.65 6.89 -5.67
N PHE A 315 -16.85 7.95 -4.89
CA PHE A 315 -17.72 7.97 -3.72
C PHE A 315 -18.69 9.14 -3.81
N ALA A 316 -19.96 8.89 -3.47
CA ALA A 316 -20.96 9.94 -3.34
C ALA A 316 -21.19 10.23 -1.85
N TYR A 317 -21.22 11.51 -1.48
CA TYR A 317 -21.43 11.95 -0.10
C TYR A 317 -22.10 13.34 -0.08
N SER A 318 -22.74 13.69 1.03
CA SER A 318 -23.27 15.04 1.23
C SER A 318 -22.21 15.93 1.88
N ARG A 319 -22.05 17.16 1.38
CA ARG A 319 -21.21 18.20 2.00
C ARG A 319 -21.99 19.49 2.15
N THR A 320 -21.58 20.31 3.11
CA THR A 320 -22.12 21.65 3.29
C THR A 320 -21.21 22.63 2.53
N THR A 321 -21.78 23.46 1.66
CA THR A 321 -21.03 24.51 0.96
C THR A 321 -20.70 25.66 1.91
N ALA A 322 -19.81 26.58 1.50
CA ALA A 322 -19.49 27.79 2.26
C ALA A 322 -20.73 28.67 2.57
N GLU A 323 -21.80 28.51 1.78
CA GLU A 323 -23.09 29.19 1.93
C GLU A 323 -24.05 28.48 2.90
N GLY A 324 -23.62 27.36 3.51
CA GLY A 324 -24.43 26.60 4.46
C GLY A 324 -25.44 25.64 3.83
N LEU A 325 -25.44 25.49 2.50
CA LEU A 325 -26.35 24.59 1.78
C LEU A 325 -25.81 23.16 1.75
N ALA A 326 -26.67 22.17 2.03
CA ALA A 326 -26.34 20.76 1.88
C ALA A 326 -26.42 20.36 0.40
N VAL A 327 -25.28 20.02 -0.19
CA VAL A 327 -25.16 19.62 -1.60
C VAL A 327 -24.63 18.19 -1.69
N SER A 328 -25.10 17.43 -2.66
CA SER A 328 -24.55 16.11 -2.98
C SER A 328 -23.26 16.30 -3.76
N ALA A 329 -22.16 15.69 -3.32
CA ALA A 329 -20.87 15.75 -3.98
C ALA A 329 -20.39 14.34 -4.34
N ARG A 330 -19.61 14.27 -5.41
CA ARG A 330 -18.91 13.06 -5.84
C ARG A 330 -17.41 13.31 -5.70
N ALA A 331 -16.74 12.49 -4.90
CA ALA A 331 -15.29 12.44 -4.84
C ALA A 331 -14.77 11.29 -5.71
N SER A 332 -13.77 11.55 -6.55
CA SER A 332 -12.98 10.53 -7.22
C SER A 332 -11.55 10.53 -6.71
N ILE A 333 -11.03 9.34 -6.44
CA ILE A 333 -9.66 9.11 -6.01
C ILE A 333 -8.93 8.40 -7.14
N GLY A 334 -7.77 8.92 -7.53
CA GLY A 334 -6.89 8.30 -8.52
C GLY A 334 -5.45 8.26 -8.02
N LEU A 335 -4.68 7.32 -8.55
CA LEU A 335 -3.23 7.26 -8.35
C LEU A 335 -2.52 7.88 -9.53
N VAL A 336 -1.57 8.78 -9.27
CA VAL A 336 -0.67 9.29 -10.30
C VAL A 336 0.66 8.57 -10.17
N LEU A 337 1.01 7.81 -11.22
CA LEU A 337 2.28 7.11 -11.30
C LEU A 337 3.44 8.12 -11.32
N SER A 338 4.43 7.88 -10.48
CA SER A 338 5.66 8.66 -10.48
C SER A 338 6.88 7.73 -10.44
N ARG A 339 8.00 8.23 -10.97
CA ARG A 339 9.26 7.48 -11.00
C ARG A 339 9.90 7.48 -9.62
N ALA A 340 10.49 6.35 -9.27
CA ALA A 340 11.26 6.25 -8.06
C ALA A 340 12.66 6.87 -8.24
N VAL A 341 13.25 7.34 -7.15
CA VAL A 341 14.58 7.96 -7.11
C VAL A 341 15.42 7.19 -6.10
N VAL A 342 16.63 6.79 -6.48
CA VAL A 342 17.56 6.17 -5.52
C VAL A 342 18.20 7.25 -4.68
N LEU A 343 18.12 7.11 -3.37
CA LEU A 343 18.72 8.06 -2.43
C LEU A 343 20.23 7.85 -2.36
N LYS A 344 20.96 8.96 -2.24
CA LYS A 344 22.39 8.96 -1.90
C LYS A 344 22.49 8.90 -0.39
N GLU A 345 23.02 7.80 0.14
CA GLU A 345 23.42 7.69 1.55
C GLU A 345 24.74 8.43 1.79
#